data_AF-A0A539ELP3-F1
#
_entry.id   AF-A0A539ELP3-F1
#
_cell.length_a   1.000
_cell.length_b   1.000
_cell.length_c   1.000
_cell.angle_alpha   90.00
_cell.angle_beta   90.00
_cell.angle_gamma   90.00
#
_symmetry.space_group_name_H-M   'P 1'
#
loop_
_entity.id
_entity.type
_entity.pdbx_description
1 polymer ?
#
loop_
_entity_poly.entity_id
_entity_poly.type
_entity_poly.pdbx_seq_one_letter_code
_entity_poly.pdbx_strand_id
1 'polypeptide(L)'
;MAEADRLVRREFFSPELAALSQEKRRAAMRDLDARIVALDQRNTAELKALLAPRDWFTVGDFGARADEDAWLLVQHADLDVAFQKDVLRRLEPLAASGQTSPANFAFLFDRVATNEGRLQRYGTQGGCAGPGVWRPNEQEDPARVDERRASVSLPPLAVYVKESGPGCL
;
A
#
# COMPACT_ATOMS: atom_id res chain seq x y z
N MET A 1 3.92 9.57 -12.68
CA MET A 1 2.87 9.13 -11.73
C MET A 1 3.47 8.67 -10.40
N ALA A 2 4.11 7.49 -10.31
CA ALA A 2 4.59 6.92 -9.03
C ALA A 2 5.64 7.78 -8.28
N GLU A 3 6.49 8.53 -8.99
CA GLU A 3 7.41 9.45 -8.33
C GLU A 3 6.68 10.58 -7.59
N ALA A 4 5.70 11.21 -8.25
CA ALA A 4 4.88 12.26 -7.65
C ALA A 4 4.08 11.72 -6.45
N ASP A 5 3.58 10.48 -6.55
CA ASP A 5 2.91 9.76 -5.46
C ASP A 5 3.83 9.61 -4.23
N ARG A 6 5.06 9.11 -4.43
CA ARG A 6 6.04 8.98 -3.35
C ARG A 6 6.41 10.34 -2.76
N LEU A 7 6.58 11.37 -3.60
CA LEU A 7 6.99 12.71 -3.16
C LEU A 7 5.93 13.37 -2.27
N VAL A 8 4.66 13.38 -2.66
CA VAL A 8 3.61 14.03 -1.86
C VAL A 8 3.43 13.33 -0.52
N ARG A 9 3.54 11.99 -0.48
CA ARG A 9 3.39 11.21 0.76
C ARG A 9 4.58 11.35 1.71
N ARG A 10 5.76 11.75 1.24
CA ARG A 10 6.89 12.10 2.13
C ARG A 10 6.59 13.32 3.01
N GLU A 11 5.70 14.22 2.57
CA GLU A 11 5.32 15.40 3.34
C GLU A 11 4.67 15.02 4.69
N PHE A 12 3.99 13.86 4.78
CA PHE A 12 3.41 13.36 6.05
C PHE A 12 4.45 13.16 7.15
N PHE A 13 5.66 12.76 6.77
CA PHE A 13 6.75 12.45 7.69
C PHE A 13 7.79 13.58 7.76
N SER A 14 7.43 14.77 7.27
CA SER A 14 8.33 15.92 7.23
C SER A 14 8.56 16.51 8.63
N PRO A 15 9.80 16.90 8.97
CA PRO A 15 10.09 17.62 10.22
C PRO A 15 9.28 18.91 10.38
N GLU A 16 8.99 19.59 9.28
CA GLU A 16 8.21 20.82 9.24
C GLU A 16 6.79 20.59 9.74
N LEU A 17 6.13 19.52 9.27
CA LEU A 17 4.78 19.15 9.70
C LEU A 17 4.79 18.66 11.16
N ALA A 18 5.82 17.93 11.57
CA ALA A 18 6.02 17.48 12.94
C ALA A 18 6.25 18.65 13.92
N ALA A 19 6.85 19.76 13.49
CA ALA A 19 7.11 20.92 14.34
C ALA A 19 5.89 21.85 14.58
N LEU A 20 4.80 21.68 13.83
CA LEU A 20 3.61 22.54 13.96
C LEU A 20 2.87 22.35 15.29
N SER A 21 2.12 23.37 15.72
CA SER A 21 1.12 23.19 16.78
C SER A 21 0.07 22.17 16.36
N GLN A 22 -0.61 21.54 17.31
CA GLN A 22 -1.62 20.51 17.00
C GLN A 22 -2.70 21.02 16.03
N GLU A 23 -3.18 22.25 16.23
CA GLU A 23 -4.18 22.88 15.37
C GLU A 23 -3.67 23.08 13.94
N LYS A 24 -2.49 23.68 13.80
CA LYS A 24 -1.86 23.93 12.48
C LYS A 24 -1.52 22.63 11.76
N ARG A 25 -1.02 21.64 12.49
CA ARG A 25 -0.76 20.30 11.96
C ARG A 25 -2.03 19.65 11.42
N ARG A 26 -3.14 19.69 12.19
CA ARG A 26 -4.42 19.16 11.73
C ARG A 26 -4.92 19.85 10.46
N ALA A 27 -4.75 21.17 10.35
CA ALA A 27 -5.12 21.91 9.15
C ALA A 27 -4.25 21.52 7.94
N ALA A 28 -2.93 21.48 8.12
CA ALA A 28 -1.99 21.08 7.08
C ALA A 28 -2.20 19.62 6.62
N MET A 29 -2.46 18.70 7.56
CA MET A 29 -2.81 17.31 7.25
C MET A 29 -4.05 17.21 6.37
N ARG A 30 -5.12 17.96 6.68
CA ARG A 30 -6.34 17.96 5.84
C ARG A 30 -6.08 18.46 4.42
N ASP A 31 -5.26 19.49 4.25
CA ASP A 31 -4.89 20.00 2.93
C ASP A 31 -4.05 18.98 2.15
N LEU A 32 -3.06 18.37 2.83
CA LEU A 32 -2.23 17.31 2.26
C LEU A 32 -3.07 16.09 1.86
N ASP A 33 -4.00 15.66 2.71
CA ASP A 33 -4.93 14.56 2.42
C ASP A 33 -5.75 14.87 1.15
N ALA A 34 -6.28 16.08 1.02
CA ALA A 34 -7.04 16.48 -0.17
C ALA A 34 -6.19 16.47 -1.45
N ARG A 35 -4.93 16.92 -1.36
CA ARG A 35 -3.97 16.88 -2.49
C ARG A 35 -3.65 15.44 -2.89
N ILE A 36 -3.49 14.56 -1.92
CA ILE A 36 -3.19 13.13 -2.12
C ILE A 36 -4.39 12.43 -2.76
N VAL A 37 -5.59 12.62 -2.24
CA VAL A 37 -6.81 12.05 -2.81
C VAL A 37 -6.98 12.47 -4.28
N ALA A 38 -6.78 13.75 -4.58
CA ALA A 38 -6.86 14.24 -5.96
C ALA A 38 -5.77 13.63 -6.87
N LEU A 39 -4.57 13.40 -6.34
CA LEU A 39 -3.49 12.75 -7.08
C LEU A 39 -3.78 11.26 -7.32
N ASP A 40 -4.27 10.54 -6.32
CA ASP A 40 -4.60 9.11 -6.41
C ASP A 40 -5.69 8.86 -7.45
N GLN A 41 -6.71 9.71 -7.51
CA GLN A 41 -7.76 9.63 -8.52
C GLN A 41 -7.20 9.83 -9.94
N ARG A 42 -6.31 10.82 -10.14
CA ARG A 42 -5.65 11.03 -11.44
C ARG A 42 -4.75 9.85 -11.82
N ASN A 43 -3.89 9.41 -10.90
CA ASN A 43 -3.02 8.25 -11.11
C ASN A 43 -3.82 6.99 -11.43
N THR A 44 -4.94 6.76 -10.74
CA THR A 44 -5.83 5.62 -10.99
C THR A 44 -6.42 5.68 -12.40
N ALA A 45 -6.91 6.85 -12.83
CA ALA A 45 -7.46 7.03 -14.17
C ALA A 45 -6.41 6.81 -15.27
N GLU A 46 -5.20 7.38 -15.10
CA GLU A 46 -4.09 7.20 -16.03
C GLU A 46 -3.62 5.73 -16.09
N LEU A 47 -3.48 5.07 -14.94
CA LEU A 47 -3.05 3.67 -14.88
C LEU A 47 -4.09 2.74 -15.53
N LYS A 48 -5.39 2.98 -15.34
CA LYS A 48 -6.45 2.24 -16.03
C LYS A 48 -6.34 2.37 -17.55
N ALA A 49 -6.08 3.57 -18.06
CA ALA A 49 -5.88 3.78 -19.50
C ALA A 49 -4.65 3.00 -20.01
N LEU A 50 -3.58 2.95 -19.22
CA LEU A 50 -2.39 2.16 -19.56
C LEU A 50 -2.63 0.65 -19.47
N LEU A 51 -3.51 0.17 -18.60
CA LEU A 51 -3.89 -1.25 -18.49
C LEU A 51 -5.00 -1.64 -19.47
N ALA A 52 -5.62 -0.71 -20.19
CA ALA A 52 -6.63 -1.04 -21.19
C ALA A 52 -6.11 -1.97 -22.32
N PRO A 53 -4.89 -1.76 -22.87
CA PRO A 53 -4.34 -2.63 -23.91
C PRO A 53 -3.45 -3.78 -23.39
N ARG A 54 -3.32 -3.99 -22.08
CA ARG A 54 -2.36 -4.97 -21.52
C ARG A 54 -2.79 -5.54 -20.18
N ASP A 55 -2.32 -6.74 -19.85
CA ASP A 55 -2.67 -7.37 -18.58
C ASP A 55 -1.99 -6.71 -17.39
N TRP A 56 -0.66 -6.61 -17.41
CA TRP A 56 0.15 -6.02 -16.34
C TRP A 56 1.54 -5.56 -16.84
N PHE A 57 2.25 -4.79 -16.02
CA PHE A 57 3.65 -4.44 -16.22
C PHE A 57 4.56 -5.49 -15.58
N THR A 58 4.65 -6.66 -16.19
CA THR A 58 5.43 -7.77 -15.64
C THR A 58 6.91 -7.41 -15.49
N VAL A 59 7.59 -8.05 -14.53
CA VAL A 59 9.03 -7.89 -14.31
C VAL A 59 9.83 -8.28 -15.57
N GLY A 60 9.38 -9.30 -16.30
CA GLY A 60 10.06 -9.77 -17.50
C GLY A 60 10.01 -8.77 -18.66
N ASP A 61 8.85 -8.13 -18.88
CA ASP A 61 8.65 -7.26 -20.04
C ASP A 61 9.06 -5.80 -19.76
N PHE A 62 8.85 -5.33 -18.53
CA PHE A 62 9.01 -3.92 -18.17
C PHE A 62 10.03 -3.67 -17.04
N GLY A 63 10.55 -4.72 -16.42
CA GLY A 63 11.48 -4.63 -15.30
C GLY A 63 10.79 -4.40 -13.94
N ALA A 64 11.50 -4.74 -12.87
CA ALA A 64 10.98 -4.70 -11.49
C ALA A 64 10.50 -3.31 -11.06
N ARG A 65 11.13 -2.24 -11.56
CA ARG A 65 10.72 -0.87 -11.21
C ARG A 65 9.35 -0.52 -11.76
N ALA A 66 9.03 -0.92 -12.98
CA ALA A 66 7.72 -0.67 -13.58
C ALA A 66 6.62 -1.46 -12.89
N ASP A 67 6.89 -2.73 -12.54
CA ASP A 67 6.00 -3.57 -11.73
C ASP A 67 5.69 -2.90 -10.36
N GLU A 68 6.74 -2.49 -9.63
CA GLU A 68 6.61 -1.85 -8.33
C GLU A 68 5.86 -0.51 -8.42
N ASP A 69 6.21 0.34 -9.39
CA ASP A 69 5.58 1.65 -9.57
C ASP A 69 4.11 1.52 -9.98
N ALA A 70 3.76 0.57 -10.85
CA ALA A 70 2.37 0.32 -11.22
C ALA A 70 1.58 -0.23 -10.02
N TRP A 71 2.15 -1.20 -9.30
CA TRP A 71 1.54 -1.75 -8.09
C TRP A 71 1.29 -0.68 -7.02
N LEU A 72 2.26 0.21 -6.78
CA LEU A 72 2.14 1.26 -5.77
C LEU A 72 0.95 2.19 -6.02
N LEU A 73 0.69 2.52 -7.29
CA LEU A 73 -0.47 3.33 -7.66
C LEU A 73 -1.80 2.60 -7.41
N VAL A 74 -1.85 1.29 -7.67
CA VAL A 74 -3.03 0.47 -7.34
C VAL A 74 -3.22 0.35 -5.83
N GLN A 75 -2.11 0.19 -5.10
CA GLN A 75 -2.09 0.14 -3.65
C GLN A 75 -2.71 1.39 -3.01
N HIS A 76 -2.64 2.55 -3.67
CA HIS A 76 -3.23 3.81 -3.22
C HIS A 76 -4.59 4.15 -3.85
N ALA A 77 -5.15 3.30 -4.71
CA ALA A 77 -6.45 3.50 -5.33
C ALA A 77 -7.62 3.16 -4.37
N ASP A 78 -7.58 3.62 -3.12
CA ASP A 78 -8.51 3.22 -2.04
C ASP A 78 -9.96 3.68 -2.29
N LEU A 79 -10.17 4.71 -3.11
CA LEU A 79 -11.49 5.14 -3.55
C LEU A 79 -12.08 4.29 -4.69
N ASP A 80 -11.32 3.31 -5.19
CA ASP A 80 -11.73 2.41 -6.28
C ASP A 80 -11.36 0.95 -5.97
N VAL A 81 -12.02 0.40 -4.94
CA VAL A 81 -11.80 -0.99 -4.50
C VAL A 81 -12.07 -2.00 -5.61
N ALA A 82 -12.99 -1.70 -6.54
CA ALA A 82 -13.27 -2.55 -7.69
C ALA A 82 -12.04 -2.68 -8.60
N PHE A 83 -11.33 -1.58 -8.85
CA PHE A 83 -10.07 -1.60 -9.59
C PHE A 83 -8.96 -2.34 -8.82
N GLN A 84 -8.82 -2.11 -7.52
CA GLN A 84 -7.86 -2.86 -6.69
C GLN A 84 -8.09 -4.37 -6.78
N LYS A 85 -9.37 -4.82 -6.75
CA LYS A 85 -9.76 -6.23 -6.92
C LYS A 85 -9.47 -6.77 -8.30
N ASP A 86 -9.71 -6.00 -9.36
CA ASP A 86 -9.38 -6.41 -10.72
C ASP A 86 -7.88 -6.68 -10.86
N VAL A 87 -7.05 -5.75 -10.40
CA VAL A 87 -5.60 -5.91 -10.43
C VAL A 87 -5.16 -7.06 -9.53
N LEU A 88 -5.72 -7.21 -8.33
CA LEU A 88 -5.39 -8.31 -7.43
C LEU A 88 -5.57 -9.68 -8.10
N ARG A 89 -6.66 -9.87 -8.85
CA ARG A 89 -6.90 -11.10 -9.64
C ARG A 89 -5.86 -11.31 -10.74
N ARG A 90 -5.36 -10.23 -11.35
CA ARG A 90 -4.28 -10.30 -12.35
C ARG A 90 -2.94 -10.65 -11.71
N LEU A 91 -2.64 -10.09 -10.54
CA LEU A 91 -1.37 -10.31 -9.84
C LEU A 91 -1.23 -11.72 -9.25
N GLU A 92 -2.33 -12.37 -8.86
CA GLU A 92 -2.29 -13.71 -8.25
C GLU A 92 -1.51 -14.76 -9.07
N PRO A 93 -1.85 -15.03 -10.35
CA PRO A 93 -1.08 -15.98 -11.17
C PRO A 93 0.32 -15.45 -11.49
N LEU A 94 0.49 -14.13 -11.64
CA LEU A 94 1.80 -13.53 -11.94
C LEU A 94 2.76 -13.71 -10.76
N ALA A 95 2.28 -13.56 -9.52
CA ALA A 95 3.08 -13.74 -8.31
C ALA A 95 3.53 -15.19 -8.17
N ALA A 96 2.63 -16.15 -8.44
CA ALA A 96 2.95 -17.58 -8.44
C ALA A 96 4.02 -17.95 -9.49
N SER A 97 4.05 -17.24 -10.62
CA SER A 97 5.03 -17.43 -11.70
C SER A 97 6.29 -16.55 -11.59
N GLY A 98 6.40 -15.70 -10.56
CA GLY A 98 7.53 -14.77 -10.40
C GLY A 98 7.56 -13.60 -11.39
N GLN A 99 6.44 -13.30 -12.05
CA GLN A 99 6.30 -12.18 -12.99
C GLN A 99 5.90 -10.85 -12.32
N THR A 100 5.58 -10.90 -11.02
CA THR A 100 5.44 -9.75 -10.11
C THR A 100 5.97 -10.18 -8.74
N SER A 101 6.28 -9.23 -7.86
CA SER A 101 6.68 -9.53 -6.49
C SER A 101 5.55 -10.20 -5.70
N PRO A 102 5.77 -11.37 -5.05
CA PRO A 102 4.78 -11.97 -4.16
C PRO A 102 4.36 -11.05 -3.01
N ALA A 103 5.26 -10.18 -2.55
CA ALA A 103 4.96 -9.17 -1.54
C ALA A 103 3.94 -8.14 -2.06
N ASN A 104 4.04 -7.71 -3.32
CA ASN A 104 3.07 -6.79 -3.93
C ASN A 104 1.65 -7.39 -3.89
N PHE A 105 1.53 -8.67 -4.26
CA PHE A 105 0.26 -9.39 -4.12
C PHE A 105 -0.26 -9.41 -2.67
N ALA A 106 0.60 -9.74 -1.71
CA ALA A 106 0.21 -9.84 -0.30
C ALA A 106 -0.29 -8.51 0.29
N PHE A 107 0.41 -7.41 0.00
CA PHE A 107 0.00 -6.08 0.45
C PHE A 107 -1.32 -5.64 -0.21
N LEU A 108 -1.49 -5.86 -1.52
CA LEU A 108 -2.72 -5.49 -2.21
C LEU A 108 -3.89 -6.36 -1.74
N PHE A 109 -3.66 -7.65 -1.47
CA PHE A 109 -4.66 -8.55 -0.90
C PHE A 109 -5.19 -8.00 0.43
N ASP A 110 -4.29 -7.66 1.34
CA ASP A 110 -4.67 -7.15 2.66
C ASP A 110 -5.36 -5.80 2.53
N ARG A 111 -4.90 -4.89 1.66
CA ARG A 111 -5.57 -3.60 1.43
C ARG A 111 -7.01 -3.78 0.95
N VAL A 112 -7.22 -4.62 -0.06
CA VAL A 112 -8.57 -4.96 -0.55
C VAL A 112 -9.41 -5.54 0.58
N ALA A 113 -8.87 -6.49 1.35
CA ALA A 113 -9.59 -7.07 2.49
C ALA A 113 -10.01 -5.99 3.50
N THR A 114 -9.10 -5.09 3.89
CA THR A 114 -9.41 -4.02 4.84
C THR A 114 -10.42 -3.01 4.30
N ASN A 115 -10.32 -2.63 3.02
CA ASN A 115 -11.27 -1.71 2.38
C ASN A 115 -12.67 -2.33 2.24
N GLU A 116 -12.77 -3.67 2.21
CA GLU A 116 -14.03 -4.43 2.24
C GLU A 116 -14.51 -4.75 3.67
N GLY A 117 -13.80 -4.31 4.71
CA GLY A 117 -14.13 -4.63 6.11
C GLY A 117 -13.90 -6.10 6.49
N ARG A 118 -13.07 -6.81 5.71
CA ARG A 118 -12.67 -8.20 5.99
C ARG A 118 -11.35 -8.25 6.75
N LEU A 119 -11.13 -9.36 7.44
CA LEU A 119 -9.84 -9.67 8.05
C LEU A 119 -8.76 -9.81 6.99
N GLN A 120 -7.57 -9.30 7.29
CA GLN A 120 -6.43 -9.38 6.39
C GLN A 120 -5.64 -10.68 6.60
N ARG A 121 -4.84 -11.08 5.62
CA ARG A 121 -4.13 -12.37 5.64
C ARG A 121 -2.69 -12.27 6.10
N TYR A 122 -1.98 -11.22 5.69
CA TYR A 122 -0.54 -11.10 5.88
C TYR A 122 -0.16 -10.05 6.94
N GLY A 123 -1.12 -9.27 7.45
CA GLY A 123 -0.87 -8.29 8.51
C GLY A 123 -0.13 -7.05 8.04
N THR A 124 -0.25 -6.69 6.76
CA THR A 124 0.45 -5.54 6.16
C THR A 124 -0.25 -4.21 6.38
N GLN A 125 -1.55 -4.22 6.67
CA GLN A 125 -2.37 -3.02 6.87
C GLN A 125 -2.60 -2.75 8.35
N GLY A 126 -2.66 -1.48 8.73
CA GLY A 126 -2.76 -1.09 10.13
C GLY A 126 -2.64 0.41 10.31
N GLY A 127 -2.46 0.83 11.56
CA GLY A 127 -2.38 2.24 11.90
C GLY A 127 -1.61 2.49 13.18
N CYS A 128 -1.36 3.77 13.43
CA CYS A 128 -0.70 4.22 14.65
C CYS A 128 -1.65 4.12 15.84
N ALA A 129 -1.26 3.33 16.84
CA ALA A 129 -1.97 3.18 18.11
C ALA A 129 -1.40 4.10 19.20
N GLY A 130 -0.31 4.81 18.91
CA GLY A 130 0.36 5.78 19.76
C GLY A 130 1.75 6.13 19.20
N PRO A 131 2.47 7.06 19.84
CA PRO A 131 3.81 7.46 19.41
C PRO A 131 4.76 6.26 19.37
N GLY A 132 5.40 6.02 18.23
CA GLY A 132 6.29 4.88 18.00
C GLY A 132 5.60 3.52 17.90
N VAL A 133 4.26 3.46 17.98
CA VAL A 133 3.50 2.20 18.04
C VAL A 133 2.57 2.09 16.84
N TRP A 134 2.97 1.27 15.88
CA TRP A 134 2.10 0.80 14.80
C TRP A 134 1.45 -0.53 15.19
N ARG A 135 0.18 -0.74 14.83
CA ARG A 135 -0.51 -2.02 15.03
C ARG A 135 -1.20 -2.46 13.74
N PRO A 136 -1.10 -3.75 13.37
CA PRO A 136 -1.85 -4.27 12.24
C PRO A 136 -3.35 -4.36 12.59
N ASN A 137 -4.20 -4.20 11.58
CA ASN A 137 -5.62 -4.54 11.68
C ASN A 137 -5.80 -6.04 11.92
N GLU A 138 -6.98 -6.48 12.36
CA GLU A 138 -7.26 -7.90 12.67
C GLU A 138 -6.96 -8.84 11.49
N GLN A 139 -6.38 -10.01 11.80
CA GLN A 139 -5.95 -11.00 10.80
C GLN A 139 -6.85 -12.23 10.78
N GLU A 140 -6.95 -12.91 9.63
CA GLU A 140 -7.71 -14.16 9.43
C GLU A 140 -7.27 -15.25 10.43
N ASP A 141 -5.96 -15.38 10.65
CA ASP A 141 -5.35 -16.36 11.54
C ASP A 141 -4.00 -15.81 12.07
N PRO A 142 -4.03 -15.10 13.21
CA PRO A 142 -2.81 -14.52 13.78
C PRO A 142 -1.73 -15.54 14.14
N ALA A 143 -2.11 -16.79 14.44
CA ALA A 143 -1.16 -17.84 14.83
C ALA A 143 -0.32 -18.34 13.64
N ARG A 144 -0.84 -18.22 12.41
CA ARG A 144 -0.17 -18.65 11.18
C ARG A 144 0.29 -17.49 10.29
N VAL A 145 0.23 -16.25 10.79
CA VAL A 145 0.56 -15.07 9.97
C VAL A 145 1.99 -15.11 9.45
N ASP A 146 2.96 -15.55 10.26
CA ASP A 146 4.37 -15.60 9.85
C ASP A 146 4.66 -16.70 8.82
N GLU A 147 3.93 -17.83 8.87
CA GLU A 147 3.99 -18.86 7.82
C GLU A 147 3.53 -18.27 6.47
N ARG A 148 2.42 -17.54 6.49
CA ARG A 148 1.89 -16.88 5.28
C ARG A 148 2.84 -15.80 4.78
N ARG A 149 3.39 -14.98 5.67
CA ARG A 149 4.36 -13.93 5.32
C ARG A 149 5.63 -14.51 4.70
N ALA A 150 6.16 -15.61 5.25
CA ALA A 150 7.31 -16.29 4.68
C ALA A 150 7.04 -16.81 3.26
N SER A 151 5.83 -17.30 2.97
CA SER A 151 5.44 -17.79 1.63
C SER A 151 5.47 -16.71 0.52
N VAL A 152 5.42 -15.44 0.91
CA VAL A 152 5.46 -14.28 0.01
C VAL A 152 6.69 -13.39 0.25
N SER A 153 7.72 -13.94 0.88
CA SER A 153 8.99 -13.26 1.16
C SER A 153 8.87 -11.99 2.02
N LEU A 154 7.85 -11.91 2.87
CA LEU A 154 7.73 -10.86 3.87
C LEU A 154 8.46 -11.26 5.16
N PRO A 155 9.10 -10.30 5.88
CA PRO A 155 9.71 -10.59 7.18
C PRO A 155 8.63 -10.94 8.20
N PRO A 156 8.95 -11.58 9.35
CA PRO A 156 7.98 -11.83 10.40
C PRO A 156 7.21 -10.57 10.81
N LEU A 157 5.94 -10.71 11.18
CA LEU A 157 5.05 -9.59 11.49
C LEU A 157 5.63 -8.70 12.60
N ALA A 158 6.25 -9.29 13.62
CA ALA A 158 6.90 -8.55 14.70
C ALA A 158 8.04 -7.64 14.22
N VAL A 159 8.80 -8.08 13.20
CA VAL A 159 9.86 -7.25 12.59
C VAL A 159 9.22 -6.08 11.85
N TYR A 160 8.22 -6.35 11.03
CA TYR A 160 7.50 -5.31 10.27
C TYR A 160 6.82 -4.28 11.17
N VAL A 161 6.20 -4.71 12.27
CA VAL A 161 5.60 -3.82 13.29
C VAL A 161 6.66 -2.90 13.89
N LYS A 162 7.83 -3.45 14.24
CA LYS A 162 8.95 -2.67 14.80
C LYS A 162 9.48 -1.64 13.80
N GLU A 163 9.58 -1.99 12.52
CA GLU A 163 10.04 -1.09 11.46
C GLU A 163 9.01 -0.02 11.07
N SER A 164 7.72 -0.31 11.24
CA SER A 164 6.62 0.63 10.95
C SER A 164 6.38 1.63 12.09
N GLY A 165 6.73 1.26 13.33
CA GLY A 165 6.53 2.08 14.53
C GLY A 165 7.12 3.49 14.47
N PRO A 166 8.38 3.71 14.02
CA PRO A 166 8.99 5.05 13.96
C PRO A 166 8.23 6.09 13.13
N GLY A 167 7.38 5.68 12.20
CA GLY A 167 6.52 6.58 11.43
C GLY A 167 5.30 7.10 12.21
N CYS A 168 5.01 6.55 13.39
CA CYS A 168 3.89 6.96 14.22
C CYS A 168 4.29 8.10 15.17
N LEU A 169 3.80 9.30 14.87
CA LEU A 169 4.01 10.52 15.65
C LEU A 169 2.98 10.70 16.76
#